data_AF-A0A924ZPY0-F1
#
_entry.id   AF-A0A924ZPY0-F1
#
_cell.length_a   1.000
_cell.length_b   1.000
_cell.length_c   1.000
_cell.angle_alpha   90.00
_cell.angle_beta   90.00
_cell.angle_gamma   90.00
#
_symmetry.space_group_name_H-M   'P 1'
#
loop_
_entity.id
_entity.type
_entity.pdbx_description
1 polymer ?
#
loop_
_entity_poly.entity_id
_entity_poly.type
_entity_poly.pdbx_seq_one_letter_code
_entity_poly.pdbx_strand_id
1 'polypeptide(L)'
;QEVVKLTRQEQTLRKQLTGKQKQASSLNRAIKEAIRKEVLAAQRRAAEAARLAAAKAKAANATKTTDKPVAKGTSILASSPADAKLSSSFAGNRGRFPKPVSGVVVENFGSHKYGNVTVYNPGINIKTSPGAAVHAVFDGQVSNVVFIVNSYTIIIRHGEYFSIYSKLKNPSVSKGQKVSTRQTIGVVATDASEGTTELQFQIWKGGTPVNPSGWVGG
;
A
#
# COMPACT_ATOMS: atom_id res chain seq x y z
N GLN A 1 -28.46 -36.95 -13.34
CA GLN A 1 -28.49 -36.04 -12.16
C GLN A 1 -27.16 -35.33 -11.91
N GLU A 2 -26.02 -35.93 -12.27
CA GLU A 2 -24.68 -35.35 -12.09
C GLU A 2 -24.39 -34.11 -12.94
N VAL A 3 -24.82 -34.10 -14.21
CA VAL A 3 -24.64 -32.96 -15.14
C VAL A 3 -25.31 -31.69 -14.59
N VAL A 4 -26.55 -31.79 -14.08
CA VAL A 4 -27.28 -30.64 -13.51
C VAL A 4 -26.58 -30.11 -12.24
N LYS A 5 -25.97 -30.99 -11.44
CA LYS A 5 -25.21 -30.61 -10.24
C LYS A 5 -23.92 -29.86 -10.61
N LEU A 6 -23.19 -30.36 -11.61
CA LEU A 6 -21.98 -29.73 -12.14
C LEU A 6 -22.28 -28.36 -12.76
N THR A 7 -23.36 -28.22 -13.54
CA THR A 7 -23.75 -26.94 -14.13
C THR A 7 -24.10 -25.89 -13.07
N ARG A 8 -24.79 -26.28 -11.98
CA ARG A 8 -25.08 -25.37 -10.86
C ARG A 8 -23.81 -24.95 -10.11
N GLN A 9 -22.86 -25.86 -9.93
CA GLN A 9 -21.55 -25.54 -9.33
C GLN A 9 -20.76 -24.57 -10.19
N GLU A 10 -20.70 -24.80 -11.51
CA GLU A 10 -20.02 -23.92 -12.45
C GLU A 10 -20.62 -22.50 -12.45
N GLN A 11 -21.95 -22.39 -12.46
CA GLN A 11 -22.63 -21.09 -12.36
C GLN A 11 -22.33 -20.37 -11.05
N THR A 12 -22.27 -21.10 -9.94
CA THR A 12 -21.94 -20.55 -8.62
C THR A 12 -20.51 -20.03 -8.57
N LEU A 13 -19.55 -20.82 -9.05
CA LEU A 13 -18.14 -20.44 -9.14
C LEU A 13 -17.94 -19.21 -10.03
N ARG A 14 -18.63 -19.14 -11.18
CA ARG A 14 -18.60 -17.95 -12.05
C ARG A 14 -19.14 -16.70 -11.36
N LYS A 15 -20.23 -16.81 -10.61
CA LYS A 15 -20.77 -15.70 -9.81
C LYS A 15 -19.80 -15.25 -8.72
N GLN A 16 -19.15 -16.19 -8.04
CA GLN A 16 -18.13 -15.88 -7.03
C GLN A 16 -16.90 -15.18 -7.65
N LEU A 17 -16.38 -15.68 -8.77
CA LEU A 17 -15.24 -15.08 -9.47
C LEU A 17 -15.53 -13.65 -9.94
N THR A 18 -16.71 -13.41 -10.52
CA THR A 18 -17.12 -12.06 -10.93
C THR A 18 -17.33 -11.13 -9.73
N GLY A 19 -17.86 -11.64 -8.62
CA GLY A 19 -17.94 -10.92 -7.35
C GLY A 19 -16.55 -10.50 -6.84
N LYS A 20 -15.62 -11.46 -6.75
CA LYS A 20 -14.22 -11.20 -6.36
C LYS A 20 -13.53 -10.19 -7.25
N GLN A 21 -13.74 -10.26 -8.57
CA GLN A 21 -13.18 -9.29 -9.50
C GLN A 21 -13.70 -7.87 -9.25
N LYS A 22 -15.01 -7.72 -8.97
CA LYS A 22 -15.59 -6.43 -8.60
C LYS A 22 -15.02 -5.91 -7.28
N GLN A 23 -14.95 -6.76 -6.26
CA GLN A 23 -14.37 -6.42 -4.97
C GLN A 23 -12.91 -5.97 -5.08
N ALA A 24 -12.08 -6.73 -5.80
CA ALA A 24 -10.68 -6.39 -6.06
C ALA A 24 -10.54 -5.06 -6.81
N SER A 25 -11.38 -4.82 -7.83
CA SER A 25 -11.33 -3.56 -8.59
C SER A 25 -11.79 -2.36 -7.76
N SER A 26 -12.82 -2.50 -6.92
CA SER A 26 -13.25 -1.47 -5.96
C SER A 26 -12.15 -1.14 -4.94
N LEU A 27 -11.52 -2.17 -4.35
CA LEU A 27 -10.40 -1.99 -3.42
C LEU A 27 -9.22 -1.26 -4.09
N ASN A 28 -8.80 -1.73 -5.27
CA ASN A 28 -7.70 -1.15 -6.02
C ASN A 28 -7.97 0.31 -6.40
N ARG A 29 -9.21 0.64 -6.79
CA ARG A 29 -9.61 2.01 -7.09
C ARG A 29 -9.50 2.90 -5.86
N ALA A 30 -10.00 2.46 -4.70
CA ALA A 30 -9.95 3.25 -3.48
C ALA A 30 -8.51 3.47 -2.98
N ILE A 31 -7.65 2.46 -3.07
CA ILE A 31 -6.22 2.59 -2.76
C ILE A 31 -5.57 3.64 -3.68
N LYS A 32 -5.83 3.54 -5.00
CA LYS A 32 -5.28 4.49 -5.99
C LYS A 32 -5.76 5.91 -5.74
N GLU A 33 -7.03 6.10 -5.41
CA GLU A 33 -7.61 7.41 -5.07
C GLU A 33 -7.02 7.97 -3.77
N ALA A 34 -6.82 7.13 -2.74
CA ALA A 34 -6.19 7.53 -1.49
C ALA A 34 -4.74 7.97 -1.69
N ILE A 35 -3.94 7.19 -2.44
CA ILE A 35 -2.56 7.54 -2.78
C ILE A 35 -2.51 8.82 -3.61
N ARG A 36 -3.38 8.96 -4.63
CA ARG A 36 -3.45 10.17 -5.45
C ARG A 36 -3.74 11.42 -4.61
N LYS A 37 -4.69 11.34 -3.67
CA LYS A 37 -5.00 12.45 -2.76
C LYS A 37 -3.81 12.81 -1.87
N GLU A 38 -3.10 11.81 -1.34
CA GLU A 38 -1.90 12.04 -0.53
C GLU A 38 -0.78 12.70 -1.35
N VAL A 39 -0.57 12.26 -2.60
CA VAL A 39 0.42 12.88 -3.51
C VAL A 39 0.09 14.34 -3.78
N LEU A 40 -1.17 14.66 -4.09
CA LEU A 40 -1.61 16.04 -4.31
C LEU A 40 -1.46 16.89 -3.04
N ALA A 41 -1.77 16.32 -1.86
CA ALA A 41 -1.59 17.01 -0.58
C ALA A 41 -0.10 17.26 -0.28
N ALA A 42 0.79 16.33 -0.61
CA ALA A 42 2.23 16.52 -0.49
C ALA A 42 2.75 17.60 -1.46
N GLN A 43 2.26 17.63 -2.70
CA GLN A 43 2.59 18.68 -3.67
C GLN A 43 2.21 20.08 -3.17
N ARG A 44 0.99 20.23 -2.61
CA ARG A 44 0.53 21.51 -2.05
C ARG A 44 1.41 21.96 -0.89
N ARG A 45 1.71 21.06 0.06
CA ARG A 45 2.60 21.35 1.20
C ARG A 45 4.00 21.76 0.74
N ALA A 46 4.57 21.08 -0.26
CA ALA A 46 5.88 21.42 -0.80
C ALA A 46 5.90 22.80 -1.48
N ALA A 47 4.89 23.11 -2.28
CA ALA A 47 4.77 24.40 -2.95
C ALA A 47 4.62 25.56 -1.96
N GLU A 48 3.83 25.38 -0.91
CA GLU A 48 3.67 26.38 0.15
C GLU A 48 4.97 26.60 0.94
N ALA A 49 5.66 25.52 1.32
CA ALA A 49 6.95 25.60 1.99
C ALA A 49 8.01 26.33 1.14
N ALA A 50 8.06 26.04 -0.16
CA ALA A 50 8.95 26.73 -1.10
C ALA A 50 8.61 28.23 -1.21
N ARG A 51 7.33 28.58 -1.25
CA ARG A 51 6.87 29.98 -1.28
C ARG A 51 7.31 30.73 -0.01
N LEU A 52 7.13 30.12 1.16
CA LEU A 52 7.53 30.69 2.44
C LEU A 52 9.05 30.84 2.54
N ALA A 53 9.82 29.85 2.10
CA ALA A 53 11.28 29.92 2.07
C ALA A 53 11.78 31.04 1.13
N ALA A 54 11.21 31.16 -0.06
CA ALA A 54 11.54 32.23 -1.00
C ALA A 54 11.19 33.63 -0.44
N ALA A 55 10.05 33.77 0.26
CA ALA A 55 9.68 35.02 0.91
C ALA A 55 10.66 35.41 2.02
N LYS A 56 11.08 34.44 2.86
CA LYS A 56 12.11 34.66 3.89
C LYS A 56 13.47 35.03 3.31
N ALA A 57 13.88 34.37 2.23
CA ALA A 57 15.15 34.67 1.54
C ALA A 57 15.17 36.09 0.95
N LYS A 58 14.05 36.54 0.37
CA LYS A 58 13.90 37.92 -0.12
C LYS A 58 13.90 38.96 1.00
N ALA A 59 13.30 38.65 2.15
CA ALA A 59 13.30 39.54 3.31
C ALA A 59 14.67 39.64 4.02
N ALA A 60 15.53 38.62 3.87
CA ALA A 60 16.84 38.56 4.54
C ALA A 60 17.98 39.23 3.75
N ASN A 61 17.73 39.83 2.59
CA ASN A 61 18.72 40.47 1.70
C ASN A 61 20.04 39.67 1.55
N ALA A 62 19.94 38.34 1.52
CA ALA A 62 21.09 37.47 1.42
C ALA A 62 21.44 37.22 -0.05
N THR A 63 22.35 38.02 -0.59
CA THR A 63 23.12 37.68 -1.78
C THR A 63 24.10 36.55 -1.45
N LYS A 64 23.63 35.30 -1.49
CA LYS A 64 24.52 34.14 -1.66
C LYS A 64 23.93 33.13 -2.64
N THR A 65 24.73 32.92 -3.68
CA THR A 65 24.70 31.89 -4.70
C THR A 65 24.80 30.47 -4.11
N THR A 66 24.41 29.48 -4.93
CA THR A 66 24.42 28.01 -4.73
C THR A 66 23.21 27.50 -3.93
N ASP A 67 22.34 26.62 -4.44
CA ASP A 67 22.58 25.45 -5.27
C ASP A 67 21.56 25.24 -6.41
N LYS A 68 22.06 24.51 -7.42
CA LYS A 68 21.35 23.90 -8.55
C LYS A 68 19.89 23.55 -8.26
N PRO A 69 18.97 23.74 -9.23
CA PRO A 69 17.63 23.17 -9.13
C PRO A 69 17.77 21.65 -8.95
N VAL A 70 17.25 21.17 -7.83
CA VAL A 70 17.15 19.76 -7.48
C VAL A 70 16.68 19.00 -8.71
N ALA A 71 17.45 17.98 -9.06
CA ALA A 71 17.38 17.22 -10.29
C ALA A 71 15.94 17.00 -10.80
N LYS A 72 15.72 17.27 -12.09
CA LYS A 72 14.64 16.67 -12.88
C LYS A 72 14.67 15.15 -12.62
N GLY A 73 13.78 14.67 -11.74
CA GLY A 73 13.67 13.24 -11.44
C GLY A 73 13.34 12.88 -9.99
N THR A 74 13.51 13.78 -9.01
CA THR A 74 13.07 13.49 -7.63
C THR A 74 11.55 13.59 -7.52
N SER A 75 10.89 12.48 -7.20
CA SER A 75 9.45 12.41 -6.90
C SER A 75 9.04 13.54 -5.96
N ILE A 76 7.93 14.24 -6.23
CA ILE A 76 7.43 15.32 -5.34
C ILE A 76 7.12 14.80 -3.92
N LEU A 77 7.02 13.48 -3.77
CA LEU A 77 6.89 12.82 -2.48
C LEU A 77 8.20 12.77 -1.66
N ALA A 78 9.34 13.12 -2.26
CA ALA A 78 10.67 13.20 -1.66
C ALA A 78 11.20 14.65 -1.62
N SER A 79 10.30 15.65 -1.63
CA SER A 79 10.66 17.07 -1.70
C SER A 79 11.24 17.67 -0.41
N SER A 80 11.12 16.98 0.73
CA SER A 80 11.80 17.38 1.97
C SER A 80 13.06 16.53 2.20
N PRO A 81 14.11 17.04 2.86
CA PRO A 81 15.29 16.23 3.19
C PRO A 81 14.95 14.98 4.00
N ALA A 82 13.96 15.08 4.91
CA ALA A 82 13.47 13.95 5.68
C ALA A 82 12.80 12.89 4.80
N ASP A 83 11.93 13.30 3.87
CA ASP A 83 11.26 12.38 2.93
C ASP A 83 12.25 11.76 1.95
N ALA A 84 13.25 12.52 1.47
CA ALA A 84 14.31 12.01 0.62
C ALA A 84 15.14 10.95 1.35
N LYS A 85 15.57 11.23 2.59
CA LYS A 85 16.29 10.27 3.43
C LYS A 85 15.45 9.01 3.69
N LEU A 86 14.16 9.17 3.99
CA LEU A 86 13.27 8.05 4.22
C LEU A 86 13.07 7.20 2.96
N SER A 87 12.93 7.85 1.80
CA SER A 87 12.85 7.18 0.49
C SER A 87 14.10 6.36 0.18
N SER A 88 15.29 6.95 0.36
CA SER A 88 16.56 6.27 0.16
C SER A 88 16.74 5.11 1.15
N SER A 89 16.34 5.30 2.41
CA SER A 89 16.43 4.26 3.44
C SER A 89 15.47 3.10 3.14
N PHE A 90 14.25 3.38 2.68
CA PHE A 90 13.28 2.36 2.27
C PHE A 90 13.82 1.56 1.07
N ALA A 91 14.29 2.25 0.03
CA ALA A 91 14.87 1.60 -1.16
C ALA A 91 16.12 0.77 -0.83
N GLY A 92 17.00 1.27 0.05
CA GLY A 92 18.22 0.59 0.46
C GLY A 92 18.01 -0.64 1.35
N ASN A 93 16.82 -0.81 1.93
CA ASN A 93 16.44 -1.99 2.72
C ASN A 93 15.60 -3.00 1.92
N ARG A 94 15.53 -2.84 0.60
CA ARG A 94 14.89 -3.82 -0.28
C ARG A 94 15.47 -5.22 -0.07
N GLY A 95 14.59 -6.20 0.09
CA GLY A 95 14.95 -7.61 0.35
C GLY A 95 15.21 -7.91 1.83
N ARG A 96 15.17 -6.91 2.71
CA ARG A 96 15.48 -7.02 4.14
C ARG A 96 14.31 -6.65 5.04
N PHE A 97 13.14 -6.33 4.48
CA PHE A 97 11.98 -6.00 5.29
C PHE A 97 11.47 -7.22 6.04
N PRO A 98 11.06 -7.06 7.32
CA PRO A 98 10.36 -8.13 8.02
C PRO A 98 9.05 -8.48 7.29
N LYS A 99 8.62 -9.73 7.42
CA LYS A 99 7.31 -10.14 6.93
C LYS A 99 6.22 -9.32 7.64
N PRO A 100 5.22 -8.81 6.90
CA PRO A 100 4.14 -8.00 7.49
C PRO A 100 3.22 -8.85 8.38
N VAL A 101 3.19 -10.17 8.19
CA VAL A 101 2.46 -11.13 9.01
C VAL A 101 3.19 -12.49 8.92
N SER A 102 3.05 -13.33 9.94
CA SER A 102 3.49 -14.74 9.86
C SER A 102 2.60 -15.49 8.87
N GLY A 103 3.18 -16.29 7.97
CA GLY A 103 2.38 -17.02 6.98
C GLY A 103 3.13 -17.37 5.71
N VAL A 104 2.37 -17.83 4.72
CA VAL A 104 2.87 -18.27 3.42
C VAL A 104 2.23 -17.46 2.30
N VAL A 105 3.02 -17.05 1.30
CA VAL A 105 2.49 -16.37 0.12
C VAL A 105 1.68 -17.38 -0.70
N VAL A 106 0.41 -17.08 -0.93
CA VAL A 106 -0.52 -17.92 -1.71
C VAL A 106 -0.92 -17.31 -3.03
N GLU A 107 -0.74 -16.00 -3.20
CA GLU A 107 -0.95 -15.30 -4.47
C GLU A 107 0.17 -14.28 -4.68
N ASN A 108 0.77 -14.29 -5.87
CA ASN A 108 1.90 -13.42 -6.22
C ASN A 108 1.45 -12.11 -6.87
N PHE A 109 2.38 -11.20 -7.09
CA PHE A 109 2.16 -9.99 -7.87
C PHE A 109 1.90 -10.30 -9.35
N GLY A 110 0.94 -9.61 -9.95
CA GLY A 110 0.65 -9.69 -11.38
C GLY A 110 -0.74 -10.23 -11.70
N SER A 111 -0.92 -10.64 -12.95
CA SER A 111 -2.19 -11.14 -13.47
C SER A 111 -2.32 -12.65 -13.26
N HIS A 112 -3.44 -13.08 -12.68
CA HIS A 112 -3.78 -14.47 -12.44
C HIS A 112 -5.03 -14.84 -13.23
N LYS A 113 -5.01 -16.02 -13.87
CA LYS A 113 -6.11 -16.52 -14.68
C LYS A 113 -6.90 -17.58 -13.92
N TYR A 114 -8.18 -17.32 -13.71
CA TYR A 114 -9.15 -18.23 -13.09
C TYR A 114 -10.21 -18.60 -14.13
N GLY A 115 -10.01 -19.72 -14.83
CA GLY A 115 -10.83 -20.07 -15.99
C GLY A 115 -10.71 -19.01 -17.09
N ASN A 116 -11.83 -18.38 -17.46
CA ASN A 116 -11.86 -17.31 -18.46
C ASN A 116 -11.76 -15.89 -17.87
N VAL A 117 -11.58 -15.77 -16.55
CA VAL A 117 -11.48 -14.48 -15.85
C VAL A 117 -10.03 -14.22 -15.46
N THR A 118 -9.51 -13.04 -15.82
CA THR A 118 -8.20 -12.58 -15.37
C THR A 118 -8.36 -11.56 -14.26
N VAL A 119 -7.68 -11.79 -13.13
CA VAL A 119 -7.66 -10.89 -11.98
C VAL A 119 -6.24 -10.38 -11.78
N TYR A 120 -6.07 -9.07 -11.65
CA TYR A 120 -4.76 -8.45 -11.38
C TYR A 120 -4.57 -8.22 -9.89
N ASN A 121 -3.52 -8.81 -9.33
CA ASN A 121 -3.07 -8.57 -7.96
C ASN A 121 -1.92 -7.54 -7.95
N PRO A 122 -2.14 -6.31 -7.45
CA PRO A 122 -1.10 -5.27 -7.33
C PRO A 122 -0.12 -5.53 -6.17
N GLY A 123 -0.18 -6.68 -5.52
CA GLY A 123 0.68 -7.04 -4.40
C GLY A 123 0.83 -8.55 -4.26
N ILE A 124 0.90 -9.04 -3.02
CA ILE A 124 0.91 -10.46 -2.69
C ILE A 124 -0.18 -10.76 -1.66
N ASN A 125 -0.72 -11.98 -1.66
CA ASN A 125 -1.59 -12.45 -0.59
C ASN A 125 -0.82 -13.43 0.28
N ILE A 126 -0.86 -13.23 1.59
CA ILE A 126 -0.18 -14.05 2.59
C ILE A 126 -1.24 -14.74 3.43
N LYS A 127 -1.36 -16.06 3.28
CA LYS A 127 -2.24 -16.88 4.11
C LYS A 127 -1.63 -17.03 5.49
N THR A 128 -2.46 -16.81 6.51
CA THR A 128 -2.04 -16.77 7.91
C THR A 128 -3.12 -17.39 8.81
N SER A 129 -2.84 -17.48 10.10
CA SER A 129 -3.80 -17.92 11.11
C SER A 129 -4.83 -16.83 11.42
N PRO A 130 -6.09 -17.19 11.76
CA PRO A 130 -7.09 -16.24 12.22
C PRO A 130 -6.57 -15.33 13.34
N GLY A 131 -6.81 -14.02 13.21
CA GLY A 131 -6.39 -13.04 14.23
C GLY A 131 -4.89 -12.74 14.28
N ALA A 132 -4.09 -13.22 13.32
CA ALA A 132 -2.66 -12.91 13.27
C ALA A 132 -2.41 -11.39 13.23
N ALA A 133 -1.43 -10.95 14.02
CA ALA A 133 -1.01 -9.57 14.10
C ALA A 133 -0.29 -9.14 12.82
N VAL A 134 -0.64 -7.95 12.33
CA VAL A 134 -0.01 -7.33 11.16
C VAL A 134 0.92 -6.23 11.64
N HIS A 135 2.12 -6.22 11.07
CA HIS A 135 3.21 -5.33 11.45
C HIS A 135 3.61 -4.42 10.30
N ALA A 136 3.98 -3.17 10.63
CA ALA A 136 4.59 -2.26 9.67
C ALA A 136 5.95 -2.79 9.21
N VAL A 137 6.15 -2.88 7.90
CA VAL A 137 7.41 -3.40 7.32
C VAL A 137 8.58 -2.41 7.44
N PHE A 138 8.28 -1.13 7.63
CA PHE A 138 9.27 -0.08 7.71
C PHE A 138 8.74 1.15 8.47
N ASP A 139 9.63 2.02 8.91
CA ASP A 139 9.28 3.29 9.55
C ASP A 139 8.53 4.22 8.59
N GLY A 140 7.46 4.85 9.04
CA GLY A 140 6.66 5.72 8.17
C GLY A 140 5.55 6.46 8.88
N GLN A 141 4.64 7.04 8.10
CA GLN A 141 3.44 7.71 8.59
C GLN A 141 2.19 7.12 7.93
N VAL A 142 1.17 6.80 8.71
CA VAL A 142 -0.11 6.35 8.20
C VAL A 142 -0.76 7.48 7.40
N SER A 143 -0.84 7.32 6.08
CA SER A 143 -1.45 8.33 5.20
C SER A 143 -2.97 8.19 5.15
N ASN A 144 -3.48 6.96 5.26
CA ASN A 144 -4.90 6.69 5.26
C ASN A 144 -5.26 5.37 5.94
N VAL A 145 -6.49 5.31 6.45
CA VAL A 145 -7.14 4.09 6.92
C VAL A 145 -8.53 4.10 6.30
N VAL A 146 -8.81 3.15 5.41
CA VAL A 146 -10.06 3.09 4.65
C VAL A 146 -10.79 1.79 4.96
N PHE A 147 -12.11 1.85 5.06
CA PHE A 147 -12.96 0.66 5.14
C PHE A 147 -13.60 0.44 3.78
N ILE A 148 -13.28 -0.68 3.12
CA ILE A 148 -13.80 -1.01 1.79
C ILE A 148 -13.90 -2.52 1.63
N VAL A 149 -14.95 -2.97 0.93
CA VAL A 149 -15.26 -4.40 0.78
C VAL A 149 -15.26 -5.12 2.14
N ASN A 150 -15.98 -4.56 3.12
CA ASN A 150 -16.14 -5.15 4.45
C ASN A 150 -14.83 -5.42 5.22
N SER A 151 -13.73 -4.75 4.88
CA SER A 151 -12.46 -4.87 5.59
C SER A 151 -11.73 -3.53 5.65
N TYR A 152 -10.82 -3.40 6.61
CA TYR A 152 -9.95 -2.24 6.70
C TYR A 152 -8.72 -2.39 5.81
N THR A 153 -8.25 -1.26 5.31
CA THR A 153 -6.98 -1.11 4.61
C THR A 153 -6.19 0.05 5.21
N ILE A 154 -4.96 -0.21 5.62
CA ILE A 154 -4.02 0.78 6.12
C ILE A 154 -3.00 1.10 5.02
N ILE A 155 -2.76 2.38 4.79
CA ILE A 155 -1.76 2.88 3.84
C ILE A 155 -0.71 3.66 4.63
N ILE A 156 0.55 3.26 4.53
CA ILE A 156 1.68 3.87 5.23
C ILE A 156 2.64 4.45 4.20
N ARG A 157 2.99 5.73 4.36
CA ARG A 157 3.93 6.45 3.52
C ARG A 157 5.34 6.40 4.10
N HIS A 158 6.31 6.10 3.25
CA HIS A 158 7.74 5.97 3.54
C HIS A 158 8.55 6.89 2.60
N GLY A 159 8.22 8.18 2.55
CA GLY A 159 8.75 9.11 1.56
C GLY A 159 8.01 8.96 0.22
N GLU A 160 8.70 8.54 -0.84
CA GLU A 160 8.11 8.26 -2.16
C GLU A 160 7.39 6.92 -2.27
N TYR A 161 7.60 6.02 -1.30
CA TYR A 161 6.99 4.69 -1.28
C TYR A 161 5.77 4.63 -0.38
N PHE A 162 4.86 3.72 -0.71
CA PHE A 162 3.72 3.36 0.13
C PHE A 162 3.73 1.85 0.37
N SER A 163 3.47 1.43 1.62
CA SER A 163 3.09 0.06 1.93
C SER A 163 1.60 0.02 2.28
N ILE A 164 0.89 -0.98 1.74
CA ILE A 164 -0.57 -1.12 1.88
C ILE A 164 -0.88 -2.48 2.46
N TYR A 165 -1.73 -2.48 3.49
CA TYR A 165 -2.14 -3.65 4.27
C TYR A 165 -3.66 -3.73 4.22
N SER A 166 -4.20 -4.66 3.42
CA SER A 166 -5.64 -4.83 3.18
C SER A 166 -6.15 -6.16 3.74
N LYS A 167 -7.48 -6.34 3.80
CA LYS A 167 -8.15 -7.47 4.45
C LYS A 167 -7.92 -7.51 5.98
N LEU A 168 -7.91 -6.34 6.62
CA LEU A 168 -7.76 -6.24 8.08
C LEU A 168 -9.13 -6.24 8.77
N LYS A 169 -9.20 -6.88 9.95
CA LYS A 169 -10.41 -6.89 10.79
C LYS A 169 -10.59 -5.57 11.51
N ASN A 170 -9.53 -5.07 12.12
CA ASN A 170 -9.48 -3.78 12.79
C ASN A 170 -8.06 -3.18 12.70
N PRO A 171 -7.95 -1.87 12.45
CA PRO A 171 -6.69 -1.15 12.56
C PRO A 171 -6.41 -0.81 14.03
N SER A 172 -5.13 -0.83 14.43
CA SER A 172 -4.64 -0.32 15.73
C SER A 172 -3.95 1.04 15.60
N VAL A 173 -4.01 1.65 14.41
CA VAL A 173 -3.40 2.93 14.09
C VAL A 173 -4.37 3.83 13.35
N SER A 174 -4.14 5.14 13.41
CA SER A 174 -4.97 6.16 12.77
C SER A 174 -4.20 7.01 11.77
N LYS A 175 -4.92 7.71 10.88
CA LYS A 175 -4.33 8.62 9.90
C LYS A 175 -3.48 9.70 10.59
N GLY A 176 -2.28 9.93 10.06
CA GLY A 176 -1.30 10.89 10.59
C GLY A 176 -0.34 10.30 11.62
N GLN A 177 -0.63 9.13 12.17
CA GLN A 177 0.22 8.46 13.16
C GLN A 177 1.56 8.03 12.53
N LYS A 178 2.66 8.29 13.23
CA LYS A 178 3.97 7.71 12.90
C LYS A 178 4.03 6.28 13.38
N VAL A 179 4.59 5.41 12.56
CA VAL A 179 4.81 4.00 12.89
C VAL A 179 6.28 3.64 12.76
N SER A 180 6.70 2.70 13.58
CA SER A 180 8.04 2.09 13.50
C SER A 180 7.98 0.71 12.87
N THR A 181 9.11 0.28 12.33
CA THR A 181 9.32 -1.08 11.82
C THR A 181 8.93 -2.11 12.88
N ARG A 182 8.21 -3.16 12.47
CA ARG A 182 7.62 -4.21 13.34
C ARG A 182 6.51 -3.76 14.28
N GLN A 183 6.13 -2.48 14.32
CA GLN A 183 5.00 -2.05 15.12
C GLN A 183 3.71 -2.72 14.64
N THR A 184 2.92 -3.26 15.57
CA THR A 184 1.59 -3.81 15.29
C THR A 184 0.64 -2.70 14.82
N ILE A 185 0.05 -2.88 13.64
CA ILE A 185 -0.85 -1.91 13.01
C ILE A 185 -2.30 -2.42 12.86
N GLY A 186 -2.54 -3.70 13.13
CA GLY A 186 -3.88 -4.29 13.11
C GLY A 186 -3.81 -5.81 13.16
N VAL A 187 -4.94 -6.46 12.87
CA VAL A 187 -5.02 -7.92 12.73
C VAL A 187 -5.74 -8.31 11.45
N VAL A 188 -5.40 -9.48 10.90
CA VAL A 188 -6.00 -9.98 9.66
C VAL A 188 -7.46 -10.41 9.89
N ALA A 189 -8.33 -10.12 8.91
CA ALA A 189 -9.70 -10.63 8.88
C ALA A 189 -9.76 -12.04 8.30
N THR A 190 -10.67 -12.85 8.85
CA THR A 190 -11.08 -14.11 8.22
C THR A 190 -12.27 -13.83 7.33
N ASP A 191 -12.16 -14.19 6.05
CA ASP A 191 -13.29 -14.13 5.12
C ASP A 191 -14.32 -15.19 5.51
N ALA A 192 -15.49 -14.76 5.96
CA ALA A 192 -16.54 -15.67 6.42
C ALA A 192 -17.15 -16.51 5.29
N SER A 193 -17.03 -16.09 4.03
CA SER A 193 -17.58 -16.80 2.88
C SER A 193 -16.68 -17.95 2.40
N GLU A 194 -15.37 -17.84 2.63
CA GLU A 194 -14.37 -18.84 2.18
C GLU A 194 -13.65 -19.56 3.33
N GLY A 195 -13.77 -19.05 4.55
CA GLY A 195 -13.00 -19.53 5.71
C GLY A 195 -11.50 -19.23 5.60
N THR A 196 -11.08 -18.38 4.66
CA THR A 196 -9.68 -18.05 4.42
C THR A 196 -9.26 -16.83 5.23
N THR A 197 -8.06 -16.87 5.80
CA THR A 197 -7.46 -15.72 6.49
C THR A 197 -6.20 -15.32 5.74
N GLU A 198 -6.25 -14.18 5.08
CA GLU A 198 -5.18 -13.71 4.21
C GLU A 198 -4.96 -12.20 4.36
N LEU A 199 -3.70 -11.79 4.51
CA LEU A 199 -3.31 -10.39 4.33
C LEU A 199 -3.06 -10.14 2.84
N GLN A 200 -3.65 -9.09 2.27
CA GLN A 200 -3.18 -8.57 0.99
C GLN A 200 -2.19 -7.43 1.24
N PHE A 201 -0.94 -7.64 0.83
CA PHE A 201 0.16 -6.71 1.05
C PHE A 201 0.67 -6.14 -0.27
N GLN A 202 0.77 -4.82 -0.39
CA GLN A 202 1.23 -4.15 -1.60
C GLN A 202 2.33 -3.14 -1.28
N ILE A 203 3.21 -2.91 -2.27
CA ILE A 203 4.19 -1.83 -2.23
C ILE A 203 4.01 -1.00 -3.49
N TRP A 204 3.93 0.31 -3.33
CA TRP A 204 3.79 1.24 -4.44
C TRP A 204 4.94 2.25 -4.39
N LYS A 205 5.50 2.57 -5.55
CA LYS A 205 6.42 3.69 -5.73
C LYS A 205 5.65 4.83 -6.36
N GLY A 206 5.40 5.90 -5.60
CA GLY A 206 4.46 6.95 -5.98
C GLY A 206 3.07 6.37 -6.26
N GLY A 207 2.61 6.46 -7.50
CA GLY A 207 1.32 5.96 -7.95
C GLY A 207 1.34 4.59 -8.64
N THR A 208 2.49 3.90 -8.65
CA THR A 208 2.68 2.66 -9.41
C THR A 208 2.97 1.49 -8.48
N PRO A 209 2.19 0.39 -8.55
CA PRO A 209 2.46 -0.81 -7.77
C PRO A 209 3.74 -1.50 -8.25
N VAL A 210 4.52 -2.05 -7.31
CA VAL A 210 5.75 -2.81 -7.57
C VAL A 210 5.68 -4.16 -6.88
N ASN A 211 6.33 -5.17 -7.44
CA ASN A 211 6.31 -6.54 -6.90
C ASN A 211 6.88 -6.58 -5.46
N PRO A 212 6.08 -6.89 -4.42
CA PRO A 212 6.53 -6.93 -3.03
C PRO A 212 7.49 -8.08 -2.68
N SER A 213 7.48 -9.17 -3.44
CA SER A 213 8.32 -10.35 -3.15
C SER A 213 9.82 -10.02 -3.19
N GLY A 214 10.23 -9.02 -3.97
CA GLY A 214 11.61 -8.53 -4.00
C GLY A 214 11.98 -7.58 -2.85
N TRP A 215 11.06 -7.30 -1.93
CA TRP A 215 11.25 -6.36 -0.82
C TRP A 215 11.20 -7.03 0.55
N VAL A 216 10.27 -7.97 0.71
CA VAL A 216 10.10 -8.74 1.95
C VAL A 216 11.19 -9.82 2.01
N GLY A 217 11.94 -9.84 3.11
CA GLY A 217 12.96 -10.84 3.36
C GLY A 217 12.36 -12.23 3.64
N GLY A 218 13.10 -13.28 3.26
CA GLY A 218 12.79 -14.67 3.55
C GLY A 218 12.73 -14.99 5.04
#